data_AF-A0A1S9CV67-F1
#
_entry.id   AF-A0A1S9CV67-F1
#
_cell.length_a   1.000
_cell.length_b   1.000
_cell.length_c   1.000
_cell.angle_alpha   90.00
_cell.angle_beta   90.00
_cell.angle_gamma   90.00
#
_symmetry.space_group_name_H-M   'P 1'
#
loop_
_entity.id
_entity.type
_entity.pdbx_description
1 polymer ?
#
loop_
_entity_poly.entity_id
_entity_poly.type
_entity_poly.pdbx_seq_one_letter_code
_entity_poly.pdbx_strand_id
1 'polypeptide(L)'
;MDVLSHIPRAAAKTFSGKAHPHDGPGQELIRAVHELSRQPQFEGKVLLIEGYDLALAWRLVTGVDVWLNTPRYPLEASGTSGMKAGINGVPHLSILDGWWPEGYDGRNGWGIAPQSASAPAEPHTHAEAQELLDILEYEVIPLYYDRNRQGYSPGWINKVKASMKSLIPRYGAERMVMDYVRKFYSRAALQQEQLAADNFAAAIELAQWKQRVGECWPKVRLQLLDQPKASVRTGEQLRFCAAVHLGGLAVEDVVMECLVGSERDNRYVASETHRFTAKDTNAEGETRFELELTPGFSGLQTYKLRLYPYHPLLPHRFETGLMKWI
;
A
#
# COMPACT_ATOMS: atom_id res chain seq x y z
N MET A 1 8.95 1.72 31.37
CA MET A 1 7.84 1.86 32.35
C MET A 1 7.84 3.22 33.06
N ASP A 2 8.94 3.99 33.05
CA ASP A 2 8.99 5.31 33.70
C ASP A 2 8.17 6.42 33.04
N VAL A 3 7.88 6.37 31.74
CA VAL A 3 7.14 7.47 31.11
C VAL A 3 5.69 7.56 31.61
N LEU A 4 5.07 6.44 32.00
CA LEU A 4 3.70 6.46 32.56
C LEU A 4 3.61 7.14 33.94
N SER A 5 4.70 7.14 34.73
CA SER A 5 4.74 7.86 36.01
C SER A 5 4.96 9.37 35.82
N HIS A 6 5.59 9.77 34.72
CA HIS A 6 5.88 11.16 34.32
C HIS A 6 4.77 11.83 33.51
N ILE A 7 3.74 11.08 33.08
CA ILE A 7 2.55 11.69 32.47
C ILE A 7 1.97 12.70 33.50
N PRO A 8 1.88 14.00 33.16
CA PRO A 8 1.29 14.99 34.05
C PRO A 8 -0.11 14.52 34.46
N ARG A 9 -0.53 14.86 35.69
CA ARG A 9 -1.80 14.42 36.32
C ARG A 9 -3.07 14.46 35.43
N ALA A 10 -3.03 15.14 34.29
CA ALA A 10 -4.15 15.38 33.40
C ALA A 10 -4.24 14.48 32.14
N ALA A 11 -3.30 13.56 31.89
CA ALA A 11 -3.42 12.62 30.76
C ALA A 11 -3.74 11.18 31.23
N ALA A 12 -4.83 10.63 30.70
CA ALA A 12 -5.32 9.27 30.97
C ALA A 12 -5.28 8.41 29.71
N LYS A 13 -4.83 7.15 29.84
CA LYS A 13 -4.85 6.14 28.79
C LYS A 13 -6.08 5.26 28.96
N THR A 14 -6.93 5.25 27.94
CA THR A 14 -8.14 4.44 27.93
C THR A 14 -7.95 3.23 27.02
N PHE A 15 -8.15 2.04 27.58
CA PHE A 15 -8.12 0.77 26.88
C PHE A 15 -9.54 0.22 26.77
N SER A 16 -9.90 -0.34 25.62
CA SER A 16 -11.15 -1.05 25.44
C SER A 16 -10.99 -2.11 24.35
N GLY A 17 -11.57 -3.29 24.57
CA GLY A 17 -11.44 -4.40 23.64
C GLY A 17 -11.96 -5.70 24.24
N LYS A 18 -12.08 -6.71 23.40
CA LYS A 18 -12.45 -8.08 23.78
C LYS A 18 -11.41 -9.01 23.20
N ALA A 19 -10.86 -9.90 24.01
CA ALA A 19 -10.09 -11.04 23.51
C ALA A 19 -11.04 -12.18 23.15
N HIS A 20 -10.73 -12.92 22.08
CA HIS A 20 -11.48 -14.12 21.76
C HIS A 20 -11.31 -15.15 22.90
N PRO A 21 -12.30 -16.01 23.20
CA PRO A 21 -12.17 -17.00 24.28
C PRO A 21 -10.99 -17.96 24.14
N HIS A 22 -10.47 -18.12 22.92
CA HIS A 22 -9.32 -18.98 22.59
C HIS A 22 -8.01 -18.18 22.39
N ASP A 23 -8.04 -16.86 22.56
CA ASP A 23 -6.87 -15.99 22.47
C ASP A 23 -6.26 -15.79 23.87
N GLY A 24 -5.49 -16.79 24.32
CA GLY A 24 -4.79 -16.77 25.60
C GLY A 24 -3.91 -15.52 25.78
N PRO A 25 -3.03 -15.19 24.81
CA PRO A 25 -2.19 -13.99 24.89
C PRO A 25 -2.99 -12.69 25.00
N GLY A 26 -4.08 -12.55 24.25
CA GLY A 26 -4.96 -11.37 24.35
C GLY A 26 -5.64 -11.25 25.72
N GLN A 27 -6.06 -12.37 26.31
CA GLN A 27 -6.64 -12.39 27.66
C GLN A 27 -5.60 -12.03 28.74
N GLU A 28 -4.37 -12.51 28.62
CA GLU A 28 -3.26 -12.17 29.51
C GLU A 28 -2.91 -10.67 29.42
N LEU A 29 -2.92 -10.09 28.22
CA LEU A 29 -2.70 -8.65 28.02
C LEU A 29 -3.79 -7.82 28.72
N ILE A 30 -5.07 -8.16 28.53
CA ILE A 30 -6.17 -7.46 29.20
C ILE A 30 -6.04 -7.58 30.72
N ARG A 31 -5.65 -8.77 31.23
CA ARG A 31 -5.39 -8.97 32.67
C ARG A 31 -4.25 -8.10 33.18
N ALA A 32 -3.13 -8.05 32.47
CA ALA A 32 -1.98 -7.23 32.84
C ALA A 32 -2.34 -5.73 32.87
N VAL A 33 -3.11 -5.23 31.90
CA VAL A 33 -3.61 -3.86 31.88
C VAL A 33 -4.55 -3.59 33.05
N HIS A 34 -5.44 -4.54 33.37
CA HIS A 34 -6.32 -4.44 34.54
C HIS A 34 -5.52 -4.36 35.85
N GLU A 35 -4.55 -5.24 36.05
CA GLU A 35 -3.69 -5.24 37.24
C GLU A 35 -2.88 -3.94 37.36
N LEU A 36 -2.33 -3.44 36.25
CA LEU A 36 -1.64 -2.15 36.20
C LEU A 36 -2.58 -0.99 36.57
N SER A 37 -3.81 -0.98 36.07
CA SER A 37 -4.79 0.08 36.36
C SER A 37 -5.16 0.19 37.83
N ARG A 38 -4.97 -0.88 38.61
CA ARG A 38 -5.27 -0.95 40.04
C ARG A 38 -4.09 -0.54 40.94
N GLN A 39 -2.92 -0.27 40.38
CA GLN A 39 -1.77 0.17 41.17
C GLN A 39 -1.93 1.65 41.56
N PRO A 40 -1.59 2.06 42.80
CA PRO A 40 -1.83 3.42 43.28
C PRO A 40 -1.25 4.53 42.40
N GLN A 41 -0.11 4.31 41.74
CA GLN A 41 0.52 5.29 40.86
C GLN A 41 -0.19 5.47 39.50
N PHE A 42 -1.07 4.54 39.12
CA PHE A 42 -1.81 4.52 37.85
C PHE A 42 -3.32 4.71 38.01
N GLU A 43 -3.82 4.77 39.25
CA GLU A 43 -5.22 5.07 39.54
C GLU A 43 -5.62 6.42 38.89
N GLY A 44 -6.71 6.41 38.13
CA GLY A 44 -7.18 7.57 37.37
C GLY A 44 -6.36 7.91 36.12
N LYS A 45 -5.26 7.20 35.84
CA LYS A 45 -4.39 7.40 34.66
C LYS A 45 -4.50 6.28 33.64
N VAL A 46 -4.81 5.06 34.07
CA VAL A 46 -5.05 3.90 33.19
C VAL A 46 -6.48 3.44 33.41
N LEU A 47 -7.30 3.55 32.38
CA LEU A 47 -8.72 3.23 32.42
C LEU A 47 -8.98 2.04 31.49
N LEU A 48 -9.56 0.97 32.01
CA LEU A 48 -10.04 -0.16 31.20
C LEU A 48 -11.56 -0.09 31.12
N ILE A 49 -12.09 0.08 29.91
CA ILE A 49 -13.53 0.13 29.64
C ILE A 49 -13.97 -1.19 29.03
N GLU A 50 -14.77 -1.93 29.77
CA GLU A 50 -15.31 -3.23 29.37
C GLU A 50 -16.43 -3.08 28.32
N GLY A 51 -16.75 -4.19 27.65
CA GLY A 51 -17.96 -4.27 26.85
C GLY A 51 -17.90 -3.55 25.50
N TYR A 52 -16.73 -3.38 24.89
CA TYR A 52 -16.59 -2.70 23.59
C TYR A 52 -17.62 -3.18 22.55
N ASP A 53 -18.40 -2.24 22.06
CA ASP A 53 -19.41 -2.40 21.03
C ASP A 53 -19.49 -1.12 20.18
N LEU A 54 -20.43 -1.08 19.23
CA LEU A 54 -20.61 0.08 18.38
C LEU A 54 -21.04 1.34 19.17
N ALA A 55 -21.86 1.21 20.21
CA ALA A 55 -22.33 2.35 20.98
C ALA A 55 -21.19 2.98 21.78
N LEU A 56 -20.31 2.16 22.39
CA LEU A 56 -19.10 2.64 23.04
C LEU A 56 -18.11 3.22 22.04
N ALA A 57 -17.92 2.55 20.88
CA ALA A 57 -17.03 3.05 19.84
C ALA A 57 -17.39 4.48 19.41
N TRP A 58 -18.69 4.77 19.22
CA TRP A 58 -19.19 6.11 18.92
C TRP A 58 -18.75 7.15 19.95
N ARG A 59 -18.84 6.82 21.25
CA ARG A 59 -18.42 7.73 22.32
C ARG A 59 -16.92 7.93 22.36
N LEU A 60 -16.14 6.86 22.13
CA LEU A 60 -14.68 6.95 22.17
C LEU A 60 -14.12 7.75 21.00
N VAL A 61 -14.57 7.48 19.76
CA VAL A 61 -14.03 8.17 18.57
C VAL A 61 -14.35 9.67 18.53
N THR A 62 -15.29 10.15 19.35
CA THR A 62 -15.61 11.58 19.52
C THR A 62 -15.15 12.17 20.84
N GLY A 63 -14.71 11.33 21.79
CA GLY A 63 -14.53 11.72 23.19
C GLY A 63 -13.08 11.71 23.68
N VAL A 64 -12.18 11.04 22.95
CA VAL A 64 -10.74 11.06 23.27
C VAL A 64 -10.03 12.17 22.52
N ASP A 65 -8.91 12.65 23.05
CA ASP A 65 -8.10 13.65 22.36
C ASP A 65 -7.18 13.01 21.30
N VAL A 66 -6.67 11.80 21.55
CA VAL A 66 -5.79 11.07 20.61
C VAL A 66 -6.27 9.65 20.45
N TRP A 67 -6.31 9.16 19.22
CA TRP A 67 -6.56 7.75 18.92
C TRP A 67 -5.24 7.03 18.62
N LEU A 68 -4.88 6.07 19.47
CA LEU A 68 -3.62 5.33 19.41
C LEU A 68 -3.81 3.95 18.77
N ASN A 69 -2.98 3.63 17.78
CA ASN A 69 -2.89 2.29 17.19
C ASN A 69 -1.43 1.84 17.13
N THR A 70 -1.07 0.75 17.81
CA THR A 70 0.29 0.19 17.80
C THR A 70 0.28 -1.26 17.31
N PRO A 71 -0.13 -1.52 16.05
CA PRO A 71 -0.07 -2.87 15.50
C PRO A 71 1.38 -3.33 15.35
N ARG A 72 1.60 -4.64 15.36
CA ARG A 72 2.92 -5.18 14.97
C ARG A 72 3.08 -5.04 13.47
N TYR A 73 4.06 -4.28 13.00
CA TYR A 73 4.34 -4.16 11.57
C TYR A 73 4.87 -5.49 10.98
N PRO A 74 4.51 -5.88 9.74
CA PRO A 74 3.51 -5.31 8.84
C PRO A 74 2.18 -6.10 8.88
N LEU A 75 1.65 -6.38 10.08
CA LEU A 75 0.51 -7.28 10.28
C LEU A 75 -0.84 -6.57 10.18
N GLU A 76 -0.89 -5.24 10.17
CA GLU A 76 -2.14 -4.51 9.97
C GLU A 76 -2.41 -4.31 8.48
N ALA A 77 -3.45 -4.95 7.96
CA ALA A 77 -3.83 -4.77 6.56
C ALA A 77 -4.40 -3.36 6.30
N SER A 78 -5.13 -2.77 7.26
CA SER A 78 -5.71 -1.44 7.12
C SER A 78 -5.98 -0.80 8.49
N GLY A 79 -7.16 -1.02 9.07
CA GLY A 79 -7.59 -0.43 10.34
C GLY A 79 -8.54 0.75 10.15
N THR A 80 -9.83 0.57 10.44
CA THR A 80 -10.86 1.60 10.18
C THR A 80 -11.17 2.51 11.37
N SER A 81 -10.76 2.15 12.59
CA SER A 81 -11.03 2.96 13.78
C SER A 81 -10.29 4.29 13.76
N GLY A 82 -9.03 4.30 13.30
CA GLY A 82 -8.24 5.52 13.12
C GLY A 82 -8.87 6.47 12.09
N MET A 83 -9.44 5.93 11.00
CA MET A 83 -10.19 6.73 10.01
C MET A 83 -11.39 7.43 10.65
N LYS A 84 -12.16 6.69 11.49
CA LYS A 84 -13.33 7.23 12.19
C LYS A 84 -12.93 8.34 13.17
N ALA A 85 -11.87 8.11 13.94
CA ALA A 85 -11.33 9.10 14.89
C ALA A 85 -10.88 10.37 14.17
N GLY A 86 -10.06 10.25 13.11
CA GLY A 86 -9.54 11.39 12.36
C GLY A 86 -10.63 12.26 11.73
N ILE A 87 -11.71 11.65 11.22
CA ILE A 87 -12.88 12.37 10.68
C ILE A 87 -13.65 13.11 11.78
N ASN A 88 -13.68 12.59 13.01
CA ASN A 88 -14.31 13.23 14.17
C ASN A 88 -13.39 14.26 14.87
N GLY A 89 -12.26 14.62 14.24
CA GLY A 89 -11.35 15.61 14.79
C GLY A 89 -10.47 15.09 15.92
N VAL A 90 -10.28 13.77 15.99
CA VAL A 90 -9.35 13.11 16.91
C VAL A 90 -8.09 12.72 16.14
N PRO A 91 -6.96 13.42 16.32
CA PRO A 91 -5.71 13.10 15.64
C PRO A 91 -5.25 11.67 15.95
N HIS A 92 -4.68 11.02 14.93
CA HIS A 92 -4.21 9.65 15.01
C HIS A 92 -2.71 9.62 15.32
N LEU A 93 -2.30 8.70 16.19
CA LEU A 93 -0.90 8.37 16.47
C LEU A 93 -0.73 6.87 16.26
N SER A 94 0.12 6.48 15.32
CA SER A 94 0.26 5.07 14.98
C SER A 94 1.58 4.73 14.31
N ILE A 95 1.96 3.47 14.41
CA ILE A 95 2.95 2.87 13.50
C ILE A 95 2.48 3.08 12.06
N LEU A 96 3.40 3.43 11.16
CA LEU A 96 3.12 3.57 9.74
C LEU A 96 2.90 2.19 9.10
N ASP A 97 1.77 1.57 9.46
CA ASP A 97 1.25 0.31 8.94
C ASP A 97 -0.24 0.44 8.55
N GLY A 98 -0.71 -0.50 7.73
CA GLY A 98 -2.10 -0.54 7.27
C GLY A 98 -2.52 0.73 6.54
N TRP A 99 -3.57 1.39 7.04
CA TRP A 99 -4.16 2.57 6.39
C TRP A 99 -3.36 3.86 6.58
N TRP A 100 -2.51 3.90 7.61
CA TRP A 100 -1.89 5.15 8.05
C TRP A 100 -0.83 5.67 7.08
N PRO A 101 0.06 4.86 6.49
CA PRO A 101 0.99 5.28 5.43
C PRO A 101 0.31 5.92 4.22
N GLU A 102 -0.92 5.49 3.92
CA GLU A 102 -1.68 6.08 2.83
C GLU A 102 -2.14 7.50 3.19
N GLY A 103 -2.63 7.70 4.41
CA GLY A 103 -3.32 8.92 4.83
C GLY A 103 -2.42 9.98 5.46
N TYR A 104 -1.31 9.57 6.08
CA TYR A 104 -0.41 10.43 6.83
C TYR A 104 0.35 11.40 5.94
N ASP A 105 0.39 12.68 6.33
CA ASP A 105 1.08 13.74 5.58
C ASP A 105 2.03 14.59 6.45
N GLY A 106 2.33 14.12 7.68
CA GLY A 106 3.15 14.83 8.67
C GLY A 106 2.40 15.89 9.48
N ARG A 107 1.28 16.40 8.99
CA ARG A 107 0.53 17.50 9.62
C ARG A 107 -0.75 17.01 10.31
N ASN A 108 -1.28 15.87 9.88
CA ASN A 108 -2.59 15.35 10.25
C ASN A 108 -2.61 14.33 11.42
N GLY A 109 -1.46 14.05 12.01
CA GLY A 109 -1.30 13.14 13.14
C GLY A 109 0.18 12.87 13.39
N TRP A 110 0.50 11.69 13.91
CA TRP A 110 1.88 11.27 14.17
C TRP A 110 2.10 9.84 13.66
N GLY A 111 3.27 9.60 13.08
CA GLY A 111 3.68 8.31 12.55
C GLY A 111 4.92 7.81 13.28
N ILE A 112 4.88 6.56 13.73
CA ILE A 112 6.05 5.83 14.23
C ILE A 112 6.64 5.06 13.06
N ALA A 113 7.93 5.24 12.80
CA ALA A 113 8.59 4.56 11.69
C ALA A 113 8.69 3.05 11.98
N PRO A 114 8.16 2.17 11.11
CA PRO A 114 8.23 0.74 11.33
C PRO A 114 9.68 0.28 11.18
N GLN A 115 10.09 -0.65 12.04
CA GLN A 115 11.37 -1.31 11.87
C GLN A 115 11.30 -2.35 10.73
N SER A 116 12.47 -2.71 10.17
CA SER A 116 12.52 -3.66 9.04
C SER A 116 11.84 -5.00 9.38
N ALA A 117 10.96 -5.47 8.49
CA ALA A 117 10.27 -6.75 8.63
C ALA A 117 11.22 -7.98 8.64
N SER A 118 12.50 -7.79 8.29
CA SER A 118 13.51 -8.85 8.21
C SER A 118 14.31 -9.08 9.50
N ALA A 119 14.13 -8.27 10.55
CA ALA A 119 14.94 -8.35 11.76
C ALA A 119 14.16 -8.96 12.96
N PRO A 120 14.84 -9.37 14.05
CA PRO A 120 14.25 -10.15 15.14
C PRO A 120 13.21 -9.35 15.95
N ALA A 121 12.05 -9.94 16.25
CA ALA A 121 10.88 -9.24 16.81
C ALA A 121 11.07 -8.52 18.17
N GLU A 122 11.96 -9.01 19.03
CA GLU A 122 12.13 -8.50 20.41
C GLU A 122 12.79 -7.10 20.47
N PRO A 123 13.97 -6.85 19.84
CA PRO A 123 14.56 -5.51 19.76
C PRO A 123 13.67 -4.44 19.11
N HIS A 124 12.79 -4.83 18.17
CA HIS A 124 11.89 -3.90 17.46
C HIS A 124 10.84 -3.29 18.35
N THR A 125 10.22 -4.12 19.20
CA THR A 125 9.14 -3.69 20.09
C THR A 125 9.64 -2.62 21.06
N HIS A 126 10.91 -2.69 21.48
CA HIS A 126 11.48 -1.69 22.38
C HIS A 126 11.72 -0.34 21.69
N ALA A 127 12.26 -0.34 20.47
CA ALA A 127 12.52 0.89 19.71
C ALA A 127 11.21 1.61 19.35
N GLU A 128 10.22 0.88 18.83
CA GLU A 128 8.90 1.44 18.49
C GLU A 128 8.16 1.93 19.74
N ALA A 129 8.29 1.21 20.86
CA ALA A 129 7.76 1.68 22.14
C ALA A 129 8.46 2.94 22.64
N GLN A 130 9.79 3.06 22.48
CA GLN A 130 10.53 4.26 22.87
C GLN A 130 10.09 5.45 22.01
N GLU A 131 10.02 5.29 20.68
CA GLU A 131 9.55 6.35 19.77
C GLU A 131 8.12 6.79 20.09
N LEU A 132 7.22 5.85 20.40
CA LEU A 132 5.88 6.18 20.88
C LEU A 132 5.92 7.07 22.13
N LEU A 133 6.76 6.71 23.10
CA LEU A 133 6.88 7.47 24.34
C LEU A 133 7.49 8.85 24.11
N ASP A 134 8.51 8.96 23.25
CA ASP A 134 9.14 10.21 22.87
C ASP A 134 8.13 11.15 22.16
N ILE A 135 7.36 10.63 21.21
CA ILE A 135 6.30 11.42 20.54
C ILE A 135 5.27 11.90 21.55
N LEU A 136 4.86 11.05 22.50
CA LEU A 136 3.92 11.45 23.53
C LEU A 136 4.48 12.56 24.43
N GLU A 137 5.72 12.42 24.90
CA GLU A 137 6.37 13.32 25.85
C GLU A 137 6.77 14.66 25.24
N TYR A 138 7.37 14.64 24.04
CA TYR A 138 7.97 15.83 23.44
C TYR A 138 7.08 16.52 22.40
N GLU A 139 6.07 15.84 21.85
CA GLU A 139 5.18 16.42 20.85
C GLU A 139 3.72 16.51 21.30
N VAL A 140 3.09 15.39 21.61
CA VAL A 140 1.63 15.31 21.83
C VAL A 140 1.21 16.09 23.08
N ILE A 141 1.82 15.76 24.23
CA ILE A 141 1.48 16.37 25.52
C ILE A 141 1.78 17.88 25.50
N PRO A 142 2.97 18.35 25.10
CA PRO A 142 3.26 19.78 25.03
C PRO A 142 2.30 20.52 24.09
N LEU A 143 2.03 19.98 22.90
CA LEU A 143 1.11 20.61 21.95
C LEU A 143 -0.30 20.76 22.51
N TYR A 144 -0.81 19.76 23.23
CA TYR A 144 -2.15 19.80 23.83
C TYR A 144 -2.26 20.84 24.97
N TYR A 145 -1.22 20.94 25.81
CA TYR A 145 -1.20 21.83 26.97
C TYR A 145 -0.68 23.24 26.68
N ASP A 146 -0.18 23.54 25.48
CA ASP A 146 0.13 24.89 25.01
C ASP A 146 -1.14 25.72 24.77
N ARG A 147 -1.92 25.91 25.85
CA ARG A 147 -3.23 26.55 25.82
C ARG A 147 -3.08 28.06 25.93
N ASN A 148 -3.76 28.76 25.03
CA ASN A 148 -3.84 30.20 25.06
C ASN A 148 -4.81 30.69 26.18
N ARG A 149 -5.00 32.01 26.28
CA ARG A 149 -5.92 32.64 27.26
C ARG A 149 -7.39 32.20 27.13
N GLN A 150 -7.78 31.62 25.99
CA GLN A 150 -9.12 31.10 25.74
C GLN A 150 -9.26 29.62 26.12
N GLY A 151 -8.19 28.98 26.62
CA GLY A 151 -8.23 27.64 27.19
C GLY A 151 -7.99 26.49 26.21
N TYR A 152 -7.57 26.77 24.98
CA TYR A 152 -7.24 25.75 23.96
C TYR A 152 -5.88 26.02 23.32
N SER A 153 -5.28 24.97 22.74
CA SER A 153 -4.04 25.09 21.97
C SER A 153 -4.33 25.38 20.49
N PRO A 154 -3.90 26.53 19.93
CA PRO A 154 -4.05 26.82 18.51
C PRO A 154 -3.34 25.77 17.62
N GLY A 155 -2.18 25.27 18.06
CA GLY A 155 -1.44 24.23 17.37
C GLY A 155 -2.21 22.91 17.32
N TRP A 156 -2.85 22.53 18.42
CA TRP A 156 -3.73 21.36 18.48
C TRP A 156 -4.91 21.48 17.51
N ILE A 157 -5.61 22.62 17.54
CA ILE A 157 -6.74 22.87 16.63
C ILE A 157 -6.31 22.83 15.16
N ASN A 158 -5.10 23.34 14.85
CA ASN A 158 -4.56 23.23 13.51
C ASN A 158 -4.31 21.77 13.09
N LYS A 159 -3.75 20.94 13.99
CA LYS A 159 -3.55 19.50 13.77
C LYS A 159 -4.88 18.78 13.52
N VAL A 160 -5.90 19.06 14.35
CA VAL A 160 -7.27 18.54 14.21
C VAL A 160 -7.87 18.90 12.86
N LYS A 161 -7.80 20.18 12.46
CA LYS A 161 -8.29 20.64 11.15
C LYS A 161 -7.55 19.99 9.98
N ALA A 162 -6.22 19.83 10.09
CA ALA A 162 -5.43 19.13 9.08
C ALA A 162 -5.83 17.65 8.98
N SER A 163 -6.11 16.99 10.11
CA SER A 163 -6.65 15.63 10.17
C SER A 163 -7.96 15.51 9.40
N MET A 164 -8.97 16.28 9.77
CA MET A 164 -10.27 16.25 9.10
C MET A 164 -10.16 16.57 7.59
N LYS A 165 -9.42 17.63 7.24
CA LYS A 165 -9.27 18.07 5.85
C LYS A 165 -8.61 17.02 4.95
N SER A 166 -7.61 16.31 5.47
CA SER A 166 -6.87 15.31 4.71
C SER A 166 -7.60 13.97 4.64
N LEU A 167 -8.29 13.58 5.71
CA LEU A 167 -8.88 12.24 5.85
C LEU A 167 -10.31 12.10 5.34
N ILE A 168 -11.18 13.11 5.54
CA ILE A 168 -12.59 13.08 5.11
C ILE A 168 -12.76 12.70 3.62
N PRO A 169 -12.10 13.39 2.65
CA PRO A 169 -12.30 13.07 1.25
C PRO A 169 -11.72 11.70 0.85
N ARG A 170 -10.77 11.19 1.63
CA ARG A 170 -10.07 9.94 1.31
C ARG A 170 -10.80 8.73 1.88
N TYR A 171 -11.28 8.75 3.12
CA TYR A 171 -11.73 7.54 3.82
C TYR A 171 -13.26 7.40 3.93
N GLY A 172 -14.01 8.00 3.01
CA GLY A 172 -15.45 7.78 2.88
C GLY A 172 -15.79 6.40 2.32
N ALA A 173 -16.75 5.71 2.95
CA ALA A 173 -17.24 4.41 2.47
C ALA A 173 -17.91 4.53 1.09
N GLU A 174 -18.57 5.65 0.79
CA GLU A 174 -19.12 5.95 -0.54
C GLU A 174 -18.02 5.97 -1.60
N ARG A 175 -16.90 6.67 -1.33
CA ARG A 175 -15.74 6.70 -2.23
C ARG A 175 -15.23 5.29 -2.50
N MET A 176 -15.04 4.50 -1.45
CA MET A 176 -14.60 3.10 -1.56
C MET A 176 -15.57 2.29 -2.44
N VAL A 177 -16.87 2.32 -2.15
CA VAL A 177 -17.88 1.58 -2.94
C VAL A 177 -17.87 2.02 -4.40
N MET A 178 -17.79 3.33 -4.66
CA MET A 178 -17.75 3.86 -6.03
C MET A 178 -16.46 3.50 -6.77
N ASP A 179 -15.33 3.40 -6.08
CA ASP A 179 -14.09 2.85 -6.63
C ASP A 179 -14.31 1.38 -7.05
N TYR A 180 -14.96 0.57 -6.22
CA TYR A 180 -15.27 -0.83 -6.54
C TYR A 180 -16.19 -0.95 -7.75
N VAL A 181 -17.26 -0.15 -7.79
CA VAL A 181 -18.21 -0.12 -8.91
C VAL A 181 -17.50 0.24 -10.20
N ARG A 182 -16.77 1.36 -10.23
CA ARG A 182 -16.15 1.89 -11.46
C ARG A 182 -14.98 1.04 -11.96
N LYS A 183 -14.15 0.52 -11.05
CA LYS A 183 -12.89 -0.15 -11.41
C LYS A 183 -13.06 -1.65 -11.62
N PHE A 184 -14.03 -2.28 -10.95
CA PHE A 184 -14.21 -3.73 -10.99
C PHE A 184 -15.60 -4.12 -11.47
N TYR A 185 -16.66 -3.83 -10.72
CA TYR A 185 -17.99 -4.41 -11.00
C TYR A 185 -18.57 -3.98 -12.35
N SER A 186 -18.56 -2.68 -12.68
CA SER A 186 -19.09 -2.20 -13.96
C SER A 186 -18.26 -2.69 -15.16
N ARG A 187 -16.93 -2.80 -15.00
CA ARG A 187 -16.06 -3.34 -16.06
C ARG A 187 -16.31 -4.83 -16.28
N ALA A 188 -16.46 -5.59 -15.20
CA ALA A 188 -16.78 -7.01 -15.28
C ALA A 188 -18.16 -7.25 -15.93
N ALA A 189 -19.16 -6.43 -15.59
CA ALA A 189 -20.49 -6.50 -16.21
C ALA A 189 -20.43 -6.23 -17.73
N LEU A 190 -19.78 -5.13 -18.15
CA LEU A 190 -19.62 -4.80 -19.58
C LEU A 190 -18.85 -5.88 -20.34
N GLN A 191 -17.80 -6.44 -19.73
CA GLN A 191 -17.06 -7.54 -20.34
C GLN A 191 -17.92 -8.80 -20.46
N GLN A 192 -18.73 -9.12 -19.45
CA GLN A 192 -19.65 -10.26 -19.51
C GLN A 192 -20.66 -10.10 -20.65
N GLU A 193 -21.24 -8.92 -20.82
CA GLU A 193 -22.13 -8.61 -21.94
C GLU A 193 -21.43 -8.81 -23.29
N GLN A 194 -20.22 -8.28 -23.45
CA GLN A 194 -19.42 -8.45 -24.67
C GLN A 194 -19.11 -9.92 -24.96
N LEU A 195 -18.74 -10.70 -23.93
CA LEU A 195 -18.38 -12.10 -24.08
C LEU A 195 -19.60 -13.01 -24.31
N ALA A 196 -20.79 -12.60 -23.87
CA ALA A 196 -22.03 -13.36 -24.06
C ALA A 196 -22.76 -13.06 -25.38
N ALA A 197 -22.40 -11.97 -26.06
CA ALA A 197 -22.94 -11.63 -27.37
C ALA A 197 -22.67 -12.73 -28.41
N ASP A 198 -23.48 -12.75 -29.47
CA ASP A 198 -23.31 -13.63 -30.64
C ASP A 198 -23.09 -15.11 -30.28
N ASN A 199 -23.93 -15.64 -29.37
CA ASN A 199 -23.82 -17.01 -28.85
C ASN A 199 -22.43 -17.34 -28.28
N PHE A 200 -21.85 -16.41 -27.53
CA PHE A 200 -20.55 -16.55 -26.86
C PHE A 200 -19.34 -16.68 -27.81
N ALA A 201 -19.45 -16.22 -29.07
CA ALA A 201 -18.36 -16.33 -30.05
C ALA A 201 -17.02 -15.77 -29.54
N ALA A 202 -17.05 -14.55 -28.99
CA ALA A 202 -15.87 -13.88 -28.42
C ALA A 202 -15.28 -14.62 -27.19
N ALA A 203 -16.13 -15.24 -26.37
CA ALA A 203 -15.67 -16.04 -25.24
C ALA A 203 -14.99 -17.34 -25.69
N ILE A 204 -15.54 -17.99 -26.72
CA ILE A 204 -14.96 -19.20 -27.32
C ILE A 204 -13.60 -18.87 -27.95
N GLU A 205 -13.50 -17.79 -28.71
CA GLU A 205 -12.25 -17.29 -29.28
C GLU A 205 -11.20 -17.03 -28.19
N LEU A 206 -11.55 -16.28 -27.15
CA LEU A 206 -10.65 -15.98 -26.04
C LEU A 206 -10.19 -17.26 -25.31
N ALA A 207 -11.09 -18.23 -25.12
CA ALA A 207 -10.75 -19.50 -24.48
C ALA A 207 -9.77 -20.33 -25.34
N GLN A 208 -10.01 -20.44 -26.64
CA GLN A 208 -9.10 -21.10 -27.58
C GLN A 208 -7.75 -20.41 -27.64
N TRP A 209 -7.74 -19.07 -27.64
CA TRP A 209 -6.51 -18.29 -27.57
C TRP A 209 -5.73 -18.57 -26.28
N LYS A 210 -6.39 -18.56 -25.11
CA LYS A 210 -5.75 -18.88 -23.81
C LYS A 210 -5.14 -20.27 -23.80
N GLN A 211 -5.83 -21.26 -24.37
CA GLN A 211 -5.31 -22.62 -24.50
C GLN A 211 -4.05 -22.66 -25.38
N ARG A 212 -4.10 -22.05 -26.56
CA ARG A 212 -2.95 -21.95 -27.48
C ARG A 212 -1.74 -21.28 -26.82
N VAL A 213 -1.97 -20.16 -26.12
CA VAL A 213 -0.94 -19.48 -25.34
C VAL A 213 -0.33 -20.42 -24.31
N GLY A 214 -1.13 -21.14 -23.53
CA GLY A 214 -0.63 -22.10 -22.55
C GLY A 214 0.27 -23.19 -23.16
N GLU A 215 -0.10 -23.71 -24.34
CA GLU A 215 0.65 -24.75 -25.05
C GLU A 215 1.95 -24.23 -25.71
N CYS A 216 1.92 -23.01 -26.23
CA CYS A 216 3.05 -22.40 -26.95
C CYS A 216 4.04 -21.67 -26.04
N TRP A 217 3.60 -21.08 -24.93
CA TRP A 217 4.43 -20.22 -24.07
C TRP A 217 5.74 -20.85 -23.57
N PRO A 218 5.78 -22.15 -23.19
CA PRO A 218 7.04 -22.79 -22.79
C PRO A 218 8.11 -22.75 -23.90
N LYS A 219 7.69 -22.71 -25.17
CA LYS A 219 8.56 -22.69 -26.36
C LYS A 219 9.03 -21.27 -26.72
N VAL A 220 8.45 -20.24 -26.12
CA VAL A 220 8.83 -18.84 -26.38
C VAL A 220 10.23 -18.59 -25.85
N ARG A 221 11.13 -18.01 -26.64
CA ARG A 221 12.49 -17.66 -26.20
C ARG A 221 12.80 -16.22 -26.59
N LEU A 222 13.56 -15.54 -25.74
CA LEU A 222 13.96 -14.15 -25.94
C LEU A 222 15.47 -14.06 -25.89
N GLN A 223 16.04 -13.29 -26.82
CA GLN A 223 17.44 -12.97 -26.85
C GLN A 223 17.63 -11.51 -27.22
N LEU A 224 18.41 -10.78 -26.44
CA LEU A 224 18.81 -9.43 -26.77
C LEU A 224 19.94 -9.52 -27.80
N LEU A 225 19.78 -8.82 -28.93
CA LEU A 225 20.74 -8.86 -30.03
C LEU A 225 21.85 -7.84 -29.85
N ASP A 226 21.52 -6.67 -29.29
CA ASP A 226 22.45 -5.57 -29.08
C ASP A 226 22.69 -5.34 -27.58
N GLN A 227 23.95 -5.13 -27.18
CA GLN A 227 24.22 -4.54 -25.87
C GLN A 227 23.99 -3.03 -25.95
N PRO A 228 22.97 -2.48 -25.26
CA PRO A 228 22.73 -1.05 -25.28
C PRO A 228 23.88 -0.31 -24.61
N LYS A 229 24.11 0.92 -25.04
CA LYS A 229 25.20 1.76 -24.52
C LYS A 229 25.01 2.01 -23.03
N ALA A 230 26.08 1.81 -22.25
CA ALA A 230 26.08 2.08 -20.80
C ALA A 230 25.93 3.57 -20.45
N SER A 231 26.18 4.47 -21.41
CA SER A 231 25.95 5.91 -21.26
C SER A 231 25.55 6.52 -22.60
N VAL A 232 24.66 7.51 -22.54
CA VAL A 232 24.21 8.32 -23.68
C VAL A 232 24.10 9.78 -23.26
N ARG A 233 24.29 10.69 -24.20
CA ARG A 233 24.08 12.13 -23.94
C ARG A 233 22.59 12.43 -23.91
N THR A 234 22.21 13.51 -23.23
CA THR A 234 20.82 14.00 -23.24
C THR A 234 20.40 14.31 -24.68
N GLY A 235 19.27 13.73 -25.10
CA GLY A 235 18.75 13.84 -26.47
C GLY A 235 19.27 12.77 -27.45
N GLU A 236 20.23 11.92 -27.05
CA GLU A 236 20.61 10.76 -27.87
C GLU A 236 19.61 9.62 -27.71
N GLN A 237 19.38 8.89 -28.82
CA GLN A 237 18.50 7.74 -28.84
C GLN A 237 19.25 6.46 -28.43
N LEU A 238 18.60 5.66 -27.61
CA LEU A 238 18.94 4.28 -27.29
C LEU A 238 18.10 3.34 -28.14
N ARG A 239 18.76 2.48 -28.91
CA ARG A 239 18.11 1.41 -29.66
C ARG A 239 18.20 0.11 -28.88
N PHE A 240 17.07 -0.56 -28.75
CA PHE A 240 16.97 -1.93 -28.25
C PHE A 240 16.50 -2.83 -29.38
N CYS A 241 17.16 -3.97 -29.52
CA CYS A 241 16.83 -4.99 -30.52
C CYS A 241 16.83 -6.35 -29.87
N ALA A 242 15.73 -7.08 -29.97
CA ALA A 242 15.60 -8.43 -29.45
C ALA A 242 15.05 -9.39 -30.51
N ALA A 243 15.62 -10.59 -30.58
CA ALA A 243 15.06 -11.71 -31.30
C ALA A 243 14.13 -12.49 -30.37
N VAL A 244 12.92 -12.78 -30.84
CA VAL A 244 11.92 -13.55 -30.11
C VAL A 244 11.47 -14.72 -30.95
N HIS A 245 11.76 -15.93 -30.48
CA HIS A 245 11.14 -17.14 -31.01
C HIS A 245 9.76 -17.30 -30.39
N LEU A 246 8.69 -17.11 -31.17
CA LEU A 246 7.30 -17.05 -30.67
C LEU A 246 6.66 -18.42 -30.39
N GLY A 247 7.32 -19.53 -30.73
CA GLY A 247 6.86 -20.87 -30.34
C GLY A 247 5.51 -21.28 -30.93
N GLY A 248 5.11 -20.69 -32.06
CA GLY A 248 3.82 -20.92 -32.72
C GLY A 248 2.74 -19.88 -32.41
N LEU A 249 3.04 -18.86 -31.59
CA LEU A 249 2.20 -17.69 -31.42
C LEU A 249 2.39 -16.69 -32.56
N ALA A 250 1.34 -15.92 -32.85
CA ALA A 250 1.44 -14.79 -33.74
C ALA A 250 2.08 -13.58 -33.04
N VAL A 251 2.49 -12.58 -33.81
CA VAL A 251 3.08 -11.36 -33.24
C VAL A 251 2.05 -10.60 -32.41
N GLU A 252 0.79 -10.61 -32.85
CA GLU A 252 -0.34 -9.96 -32.20
C GLU A 252 -0.71 -10.59 -30.85
N ASP A 253 -0.33 -11.85 -30.64
CA ASP A 253 -0.58 -12.60 -29.40
C ASP A 253 0.33 -12.18 -28.25
N VAL A 254 1.30 -11.30 -28.49
CA VAL A 254 2.30 -10.89 -27.49
C VAL A 254 2.57 -9.40 -27.52
N VAL A 255 2.99 -8.87 -26.38
CA VAL A 255 3.50 -7.50 -26.26
C VAL A 255 4.85 -7.53 -25.57
N MET A 256 5.85 -6.89 -26.19
CA MET A 256 7.17 -6.66 -25.61
C MET A 256 7.29 -5.21 -25.15
N GLU A 257 7.81 -5.02 -23.93
CA GLU A 257 7.95 -3.71 -23.29
C GLU A 257 9.34 -3.51 -22.70
N CYS A 258 9.81 -2.26 -22.72
CA CYS A 258 10.91 -1.76 -21.93
C CYS A 258 10.33 -0.90 -20.80
N LEU A 259 10.57 -1.32 -19.56
CA LEU A 259 10.31 -0.52 -18.38
C LEU A 259 11.58 0.25 -18.06
N VAL A 260 11.48 1.56 -17.90
CA VAL A 260 12.60 2.42 -17.48
C VAL A 260 12.29 2.99 -16.11
N GLY A 261 13.27 3.03 -15.22
CA GLY A 261 13.06 3.43 -13.84
C GLY A 261 14.33 3.44 -13.01
N SER A 262 14.13 3.37 -11.70
CA SER A 262 15.21 3.35 -10.71
C SER A 262 15.02 2.23 -9.71
N GLU A 263 16.12 1.72 -9.18
CA GLU A 263 16.10 0.79 -8.06
C GLU A 263 16.22 1.59 -6.75
N ARG A 264 15.26 1.43 -5.84
CA ARG A 264 15.23 2.03 -4.51
C ARG A 264 14.84 0.96 -3.50
N ASP A 265 15.61 0.80 -2.43
CA ASP A 265 15.34 -0.18 -1.35
C ASP A 265 15.12 -1.61 -1.87
N ASN A 266 15.98 -2.08 -2.79
CA ASN A 266 15.87 -3.37 -3.49
C ASN A 266 14.54 -3.58 -4.25
N ARG A 267 13.83 -2.49 -4.57
CA ARG A 267 12.62 -2.50 -5.39
C ARG A 267 12.84 -1.68 -6.65
N TYR A 268 12.50 -2.28 -7.79
CA TYR A 268 12.48 -1.59 -9.06
C TYR A 268 11.18 -0.80 -9.21
N VAL A 269 11.28 0.51 -9.38
CA VAL A 269 10.15 1.40 -9.63
C VAL A 269 10.25 1.91 -11.06
N ALA A 270 9.37 1.43 -11.93
CA ALA A 270 9.26 1.92 -13.30
C ALA A 270 8.63 3.31 -13.32
N SER A 271 9.31 4.27 -13.94
CA SER A 271 8.79 5.62 -14.23
C SER A 271 8.15 5.70 -15.61
N GLU A 272 8.65 4.92 -16.58
CA GLU A 272 8.17 4.91 -17.96
C GLU A 272 8.02 3.48 -18.51
N THR A 273 7.15 3.31 -19.49
CA THR A 273 6.92 2.03 -20.18
C THR A 273 6.80 2.27 -21.67
N HIS A 274 7.64 1.58 -22.45
CA HIS A 274 7.76 1.75 -23.90
C HIS A 274 7.54 0.41 -24.60
N ARG A 275 6.74 0.39 -25.67
CA ARG A 275 6.45 -0.83 -26.43
C ARG A 275 7.40 -0.99 -27.61
N PHE A 276 7.89 -2.20 -27.78
CA PHE A 276 8.64 -2.55 -28.99
C PHE A 276 7.69 -2.68 -30.18
N THR A 277 8.23 -2.45 -31.37
CA THR A 277 7.57 -2.73 -32.65
C THR A 277 8.17 -3.99 -33.25
N ALA A 278 7.32 -4.96 -33.57
CA ALA A 278 7.75 -6.13 -34.33
C ALA A 278 8.12 -5.72 -35.76
N LYS A 279 9.20 -6.29 -36.27
CA LYS A 279 9.73 -6.09 -37.61
C LYS A 279 9.56 -7.38 -38.41
N ASP A 280 10.62 -7.79 -39.08
CA ASP A 280 10.75 -9.00 -39.85
C ASP A 280 10.90 -10.25 -38.97
N THR A 281 10.38 -11.36 -39.49
CA THR A 281 10.62 -12.71 -38.99
C THR A 281 11.64 -13.39 -39.89
N ASN A 282 12.70 -13.93 -39.32
CA ASN A 282 13.76 -14.61 -40.07
C ASN A 282 13.33 -16.03 -40.51
N ALA A 283 14.13 -16.67 -41.35
CA ALA A 283 13.87 -18.03 -41.85
C ALA A 283 13.85 -19.12 -40.76
N GLU A 284 14.39 -18.82 -39.58
CA GLU A 284 14.43 -19.71 -38.41
C GLU A 284 13.20 -19.52 -37.49
N GLY A 285 12.27 -18.62 -37.85
CA GLY A 285 11.04 -18.37 -37.12
C GLY A 285 11.18 -17.39 -35.94
N GLU A 286 12.30 -16.66 -35.85
CA GLU A 286 12.49 -15.62 -34.86
C GLU A 286 12.02 -14.27 -35.39
N THR A 287 11.18 -13.58 -34.62
CA THR A 287 10.71 -12.24 -34.94
C THR A 287 11.57 -11.20 -34.24
N ARG A 288 12.03 -10.20 -34.99
CA ARG A 288 12.80 -9.08 -34.44
C ARG A 288 11.87 -8.02 -33.87
N PHE A 289 12.11 -7.64 -32.62
CA PHE A 289 11.44 -6.55 -31.92
C PHE A 289 12.41 -5.40 -31.72
N GLU A 290 12.01 -4.19 -32.14
CA GLU A 290 12.84 -2.99 -32.04
C GLU A 290 12.14 -1.88 -31.26
N LEU A 291 12.93 -1.15 -30.46
CA LEU A 291 12.50 0.05 -29.76
C LEU A 291 13.60 1.10 -29.86
N GLU A 292 13.22 2.30 -30.28
CA GLU A 292 14.05 3.50 -30.18
C GLU A 292 13.50 4.38 -29.07
N LEU A 293 14.32 4.63 -28.05
CA LEU A 293 13.96 5.37 -26.86
C LEU A 293 14.85 6.60 -26.71
N THR A 294 14.26 7.75 -26.40
CA THR A 294 15.02 8.92 -25.91
C THR A 294 14.74 9.05 -24.42
N PRO A 295 15.72 8.83 -23.52
CA PRO A 295 15.48 8.92 -22.08
C PRO A 295 14.98 10.31 -21.67
N GLY A 296 13.88 10.38 -20.91
CA GLY A 296 13.29 11.64 -20.47
C GLY A 296 14.03 12.33 -19.32
N PHE A 297 14.88 11.59 -18.59
CA PHE A 297 15.58 12.06 -17.40
C PHE A 297 17.10 11.88 -17.50
N SER A 298 17.84 12.72 -16.79
CA SER A 298 19.29 12.57 -16.63
C SER A 298 19.63 11.79 -15.35
N GLY A 299 20.78 11.12 -15.34
CA GLY A 299 21.27 10.35 -14.19
C GLY A 299 21.28 8.84 -14.44
N LEU A 300 21.63 8.07 -13.40
CA LEU A 300 21.62 6.61 -13.46
C LEU A 300 20.18 6.11 -13.58
N GLN A 301 19.90 5.39 -14.66
CA GLN A 301 18.62 4.73 -14.89
C GLN A 301 18.85 3.24 -15.09
N THR A 302 17.88 2.47 -14.63
CA THR A 302 17.82 1.02 -14.84
C THR A 302 16.65 0.75 -15.77
N TYR A 303 16.79 -0.23 -16.66
CA TYR A 303 15.68 -0.71 -17.46
C TYR A 303 15.50 -2.21 -17.28
N LYS A 304 14.27 -2.69 -17.54
CA LYS A 304 13.94 -4.12 -17.57
C LYS A 304 13.08 -4.39 -18.79
N LEU A 305 13.43 -5.45 -19.53
CA LEU A 305 12.69 -5.84 -20.72
C LEU A 305 11.79 -7.03 -20.40
N ARG A 306 10.55 -7.00 -20.90
CA ARG A 306 9.59 -8.09 -20.69
C ARG A 306 8.78 -8.39 -21.94
N LEU A 307 8.29 -9.62 -22.01
CA LEU A 307 7.30 -10.08 -22.97
C LEU A 307 6.19 -10.83 -22.24
N TYR A 308 4.95 -10.55 -22.60
CA TYR A 308 3.77 -11.22 -22.04
C TYR A 308 2.69 -11.42 -23.13
N PRO A 309 1.79 -12.42 -22.97
CA PRO A 309 0.70 -12.63 -23.91
C PRO A 309 -0.32 -11.50 -23.89
N TYR A 310 -0.89 -11.17 -25.05
CA TYR A 310 -1.88 -10.12 -25.21
C TYR A 310 -3.04 -10.58 -26.10
N HIS A 311 -4.25 -10.24 -25.67
CA HIS A 311 -5.47 -10.37 -26.47
C HIS A 311 -6.39 -9.20 -26.12
N PRO A 312 -7.09 -8.59 -27.10
CA PRO A 312 -7.93 -7.40 -26.87
C PRO A 312 -9.05 -7.64 -25.85
N LEU A 313 -9.52 -8.88 -25.73
CA LEU A 313 -10.58 -9.27 -24.77
C LEU A 313 -10.09 -9.59 -23.35
N LEU A 314 -8.78 -9.52 -23.06
CA LEU A 314 -8.31 -9.68 -21.68
C LEU A 314 -8.75 -8.47 -20.82
N PRO A 315 -9.35 -8.70 -19.64
CA PRO A 315 -9.67 -7.62 -18.70
C PRO A 315 -8.41 -6.96 -18.13
N HIS A 316 -7.31 -7.71 -18.08
CA HIS A 316 -6.05 -7.24 -17.55
C HIS A 316 -4.88 -7.91 -18.27
N ARG A 317 -3.83 -7.12 -18.56
CA ARG A 317 -2.62 -7.57 -19.26
C ARG A 317 -1.85 -8.71 -18.56
N PHE A 318 -2.13 -8.97 -17.28
CA PHE A 318 -1.47 -10.03 -16.50
C PHE A 318 -2.41 -11.20 -16.18
N GLU A 319 -3.60 -11.27 -16.78
CA GLU A 319 -4.59 -12.32 -16.48
C GLU A 319 -4.03 -13.74 -16.75
N THR A 320 -3.16 -13.91 -17.74
CA THR A 320 -2.57 -15.21 -18.07
C THR A 320 -1.55 -15.69 -17.02
N GLY A 321 -1.02 -14.79 -16.18
CA GLY A 321 0.08 -15.10 -15.25
C GLY A 321 1.41 -15.41 -15.93
N LEU A 322 1.53 -15.19 -17.24
CA LEU A 322 2.69 -15.54 -18.05
C LEU A 322 3.52 -14.30 -18.39
N MET A 323 4.81 -14.35 -18.09
CA MET A 323 5.75 -13.27 -18.41
C MET A 323 7.16 -13.84 -18.53
N LYS A 324 7.93 -13.35 -19.50
CA LYS A 324 9.36 -13.60 -19.61
C LYS A 324 10.10 -12.27 -19.52
N TRP A 325 11.20 -12.28 -18.78
CA TRP A 325 12.11 -11.13 -18.61
C TRP A 325 13.45 -11.43 -19.26
N ILE A 326 14.14 -10.39 -19.70
CA ILE A 326 15.54 -10.44 -20.18
C ILE A 326 16.33 -9.26 -19.64
#